data_AF-A0A7U3ZLE5-F1
#
_entry.id   AF-A0A7U3ZLE5-F1
#
_cell.length_a   1.000
_cell.length_b   1.000
_cell.length_c   1.000
_cell.angle_alpha   90.00
_cell.angle_beta   90.00
_cell.angle_gamma   90.00
#
_symmetry.space_group_name_H-M   'P 1'
#
loop_
_entity.id
_entity.type
_entity.pdbx_description
1 polymer ?
#
loop_
_entity_poly.entity_id
_entity_poly.type
_entity_poly.pdbx_seq_one_letter_code
_entity_poly.pdbx_strand_id
1 'polypeptide(L)'
;MAHVHEHEVDENAGAEQRKAIWRTFWILLILTAVEFLIAFTIEAGSLKTAIFVGMTIVKAFYIVGEFMHLKHEVKSLIWAILIPCIFVVWLLIALMREGGSIFDLR
;
A
#
# COMPACT_ATOMS: atom_id res chain seq x y z
N MET A 1 -47.94 -17.10 -5.90
CA MET A 1 -46.81 -18.05 -5.83
C MET A 1 -45.55 -17.22 -5.72
N ALA A 2 -44.97 -17.13 -4.52
CA ALA A 2 -43.75 -16.37 -4.29
C ALA A 2 -42.56 -17.23 -4.71
N HIS A 3 -41.86 -16.83 -5.77
CA HIS A 3 -40.57 -17.41 -6.14
C HIS A 3 -39.53 -16.92 -5.12
N VAL A 4 -39.21 -17.79 -4.16
CA VAL A 4 -38.07 -17.60 -3.27
C VAL A 4 -36.83 -17.90 -4.11
N HIS A 5 -36.05 -16.87 -4.45
CA HIS A 5 -34.71 -17.06 -5.00
C HIS A 5 -33.84 -17.63 -3.88
N GLU A 6 -33.63 -18.95 -3.88
CA GLU A 6 -32.56 -19.56 -3.11
C GLU A 6 -31.23 -19.03 -3.67
N HIS A 7 -30.54 -18.25 -2.84
CA HIS A 7 -29.16 -17.85 -3.10
C HIS A 7 -28.29 -19.07 -2.86
N GLU A 8 -28.04 -19.85 -3.91
CA GLU A 8 -27.01 -20.88 -3.90
C GLU A 8 -25.66 -20.19 -3.71
N VAL A 9 -25.17 -20.18 -2.47
CA VAL A 9 -23.84 -19.65 -2.13
C VAL A 9 -22.84 -20.65 -2.66
N ASP A 10 -22.38 -20.44 -3.88
CA ASP A 10 -21.28 -21.21 -4.45
C ASP A 10 -20.03 -21.03 -3.58
N GLU A 11 -19.73 -22.05 -2.76
CA GLU A 11 -18.61 -22.06 -1.81
C GLU A 11 -17.25 -21.97 -2.52
N ASN A 12 -17.21 -22.23 -3.83
CA ASN A 12 -16.00 -22.29 -4.64
C ASN A 12 -15.70 -20.97 -5.38
N ALA A 13 -16.66 -20.04 -5.46
CA ALA A 13 -16.56 -18.79 -6.21
C ALA A 13 -15.48 -17.79 -5.70
N GLY A 14 -14.78 -18.10 -4.60
CA GLY A 14 -13.71 -17.25 -4.03
C GLY A 14 -12.39 -17.96 -3.74
N ALA A 15 -12.23 -19.23 -4.12
CA ALA A 15 -11.06 -20.03 -3.73
C ALA A 15 -9.74 -19.50 -4.35
N GLU A 16 -9.77 -19.10 -5.62
CA GLU A 16 -8.60 -18.56 -6.32
C GLU A 16 -8.14 -17.22 -5.73
N GLN A 17 -9.08 -16.33 -5.39
CA GLN A 17 -8.77 -15.04 -4.77
C GLN A 17 -8.19 -15.22 -3.36
N ARG A 18 -8.76 -16.12 -2.54
CA ARG A 18 -8.23 -16.45 -1.20
C ARG A 18 -6.79 -16.96 -1.28
N LYS A 19 -6.46 -17.76 -2.29
CA LYS A 19 -5.12 -18.31 -2.50
C LYS A 19 -4.12 -17.22 -2.91
N ALA A 20 -4.52 -16.29 -3.78
CA ALA A 20 -3.70 -15.13 -4.14
C ALA A 20 -3.40 -14.24 -2.92
N ILE A 21 -4.41 -13.95 -2.11
CA ILE A 21 -4.28 -13.18 -0.86
C ILE A 21 -3.30 -13.85 0.10
N TRP A 22 -3.44 -15.15 0.34
CA TRP A 22 -2.54 -15.91 1.22
C TRP A 22 -1.10 -15.93 0.72
N ARG A 23 -0.90 -16.04 -0.60
CA ARG A 23 0.44 -15.98 -1.20
C ARG A 23 1.09 -14.62 -0.95
N THR A 24 0.37 -13.54 -1.21
CA THR A 24 0.86 -12.17 -1.03
C THR A 24 1.09 -11.86 0.46
N PHE A 25 0.23 -12.34 1.34
CA PHE A 25 0.42 -12.24 2.79
C PHE A 25 1.77 -12.81 3.23
N TRP A 26 2.12 -14.03 2.81
CA TRP A 26 3.41 -14.63 3.15
C TRP A 26 4.60 -13.86 2.58
N ILE A 27 4.50 -13.37 1.34
CA ILE A 27 5.55 -12.54 0.73
C ILE A 27 5.76 -11.27 1.56
N LEU A 28 4.68 -10.60 1.94
CA LEU A 28 4.74 -9.35 2.71
C LEU A 28 5.18 -9.56 4.16
N LEU A 29 4.81 -10.69 4.77
CA LEU A 29 5.28 -11.10 6.09
C LEU A 29 6.80 -11.28 6.07
N ILE A 30 7.31 -12.08 5.13
CA ILE A 30 8.75 -12.34 5.00
C ILE A 30 9.50 -11.04 4.72
N LEU A 31 9.01 -10.22 3.78
CA LEU A 31 9.60 -8.93 3.47
C LEU A 31 9.67 -8.02 4.70
N THR A 32 8.59 -7.96 5.49
CA THR A 32 8.55 -7.17 6.73
C THR A 32 9.49 -7.75 7.81
N ALA A 33 9.59 -9.07 7.93
CA ALA A 33 10.51 -9.71 8.87
C ALA A 33 11.98 -9.44 8.52
N VAL A 34 12.34 -9.50 7.23
CA VAL A 34 13.67 -9.12 6.73
C VAL A 34 13.95 -7.65 7.00
N GLU A 35 12.97 -6.78 6.77
CA GLU A 35 13.07 -5.35 7.04
C GLU A 35 13.36 -5.08 8.53
N PHE A 36 12.62 -5.71 9.45
CA PHE A 36 12.93 -5.64 10.89
C PHE A 36 14.33 -6.14 11.22
N LEU A 37 14.76 -7.27 10.66
CA LEU A 37 16.10 -7.81 10.89
C LEU A 37 17.17 -6.79 10.48
N ILE A 38 17.05 -6.20 9.29
CA ILE A 38 17.96 -5.16 8.79
C ILE A 38 17.95 -3.93 9.71
N ALA A 39 16.79 -3.55 10.24
CA ALA A 39 16.66 -2.43 11.18
C ALA A 39 17.54 -2.61 12.42
N PHE A 40 17.59 -3.83 12.96
CA PHE A 40 18.32 -4.18 14.17
C PHE A 40 19.80 -4.50 13.91
N THR A 41 20.17 -5.00 12.73
CA THR A 41 21.57 -5.39 12.44
C THR A 41 22.43 -4.26 11.89
N ILE A 42 21.84 -3.31 11.16
CA ILE A 42 22.59 -2.21 10.53
C ILE A 42 22.51 -0.96 11.39
N GLU A 43 23.67 -0.34 11.64
CA GLU A 43 23.75 0.96 12.34
C GLU A 43 22.93 2.04 11.61
N ALA A 44 22.46 3.04 12.37
CA ALA A 44 21.68 4.12 11.81
C ALA A 44 22.53 4.97 10.87
N GLY A 45 22.30 4.85 9.56
CA GLY A 45 22.97 5.62 8.52
C GLY A 45 22.06 5.88 7.33
N SER A 46 22.46 6.81 6.47
CA SER A 46 21.72 7.19 5.25
C SER A 46 21.43 6.00 4.33
N LEU A 47 22.36 5.04 4.27
CA LEU A 47 22.21 3.80 3.48
C LEU A 47 21.11 2.89 4.03
N LYS A 48 20.97 2.76 5.36
CA LYS A 48 19.87 2.01 5.98
C LYS A 48 18.53 2.66 5.66
N THR A 49 18.44 3.97 5.80
CA THR A 49 17.21 4.73 5.50
C THR A 49 16.80 4.56 4.04
N ALA A 50 17.74 4.65 3.09
CA ALA A 50 17.45 4.47 1.67
C ALA A 50 16.92 3.06 1.37
N ILE A 51 17.54 2.02 1.94
CA ILE A 51 17.09 0.63 1.79
C ILE A 51 15.70 0.42 2.39
N PHE A 52 15.44 0.97 3.57
CA PHE A 52 14.13 0.91 4.24
C PHE A 52 13.03 1.56 3.40
N VAL A 53 13.28 2.76 2.88
CA VAL A 53 12.33 3.46 2.01
C VAL A 53 12.06 2.63 0.75
N GLY A 54 13.10 2.06 0.13
CA GLY A 54 12.95 1.18 -1.02
C GLY A 54 12.09 -0.05 -0.74
N MET A 55 12.37 -0.80 0.32
CA MET A 55 11.58 -1.99 0.70
C MET A 55 10.15 -1.63 1.08
N THR A 56 9.92 -0.49 1.74
CA THR A 56 8.59 0.02 2.05
C THR A 56 7.78 0.34 0.78
N ILE A 57 8.42 0.90 -0.25
CA ILE A 57 7.76 1.15 -1.55
C ILE A 57 7.37 -0.18 -2.21
N VAL A 58 8.28 -1.16 -2.22
CA VAL A 58 7.99 -2.51 -2.77
C VAL A 58 6.79 -3.14 -2.05
N LYS A 59 6.77 -3.06 -0.72
CA LYS A 59 5.63 -3.48 0.10
C LYS A 59 4.33 -2.80 -0.32
N ALA A 60 4.34 -1.48 -0.47
CA ALA A 60 3.16 -0.72 -0.87
C ALA A 60 2.62 -1.20 -2.23
N PHE A 61 3.50 -1.49 -3.19
CA PHE A 61 3.10 -2.07 -4.49
C PHE A 61 2.39 -3.43 -4.35
N TYR A 62 2.92 -4.34 -3.53
CA TYR A 62 2.28 -5.64 -3.30
C TYR A 62 0.92 -5.51 -2.59
N ILE A 63 0.80 -4.58 -1.64
CA ILE A 63 -0.46 -4.33 -0.93
C ILE A 63 -1.51 -3.77 -1.88
N VAL A 64 -1.18 -2.72 -2.63
CA VAL A 64 -2.10 -2.06 -3.56
C VAL A 64 -2.46 -2.98 -4.73
N GLY A 65 -1.53 -3.80 -5.22
CA GLY A 65 -1.78 -4.71 -6.33
C GLY A 65 -2.70 -5.88 -5.97
N GLU A 66 -2.41 -6.58 -4.87
CA GLU A 66 -3.04 -7.87 -4.55
C GLU A 66 -4.12 -7.76 -3.46
N PHE A 67 -3.91 -6.98 -2.39
CA PHE A 67 -4.93 -6.85 -1.33
C PHE A 67 -6.09 -5.92 -1.72
N MET A 68 -5.84 -4.96 -2.59
CA MET A 68 -6.90 -4.05 -3.07
C MET A 68 -7.57 -4.52 -4.37
N HIS A 69 -7.25 -5.73 -4.87
CA HIS A 69 -7.83 -6.34 -6.07
C HIS A 69 -7.72 -5.48 -7.35
N LEU A 70 -6.85 -4.47 -7.35
CA LEU A 70 -6.79 -3.40 -8.35
C LEU A 70 -6.25 -3.86 -9.71
N LYS A 71 -5.56 -5.01 -9.73
CA LYS A 71 -4.81 -5.46 -10.90
C LYS A 71 -5.71 -5.87 -12.08
N HIS A 72 -6.97 -6.24 -11.83
CA HIS A 72 -7.83 -6.79 -12.89
C HIS A 72 -9.18 -6.08 -13.08
N GLU A 73 -9.77 -5.40 -12.08
CA GLU A 73 -11.14 -4.90 -12.24
C GLU A 73 -11.39 -3.40 -12.07
N VAL A 74 -10.52 -2.59 -11.43
CA VAL A 74 -10.90 -1.18 -11.13
C VAL A 74 -9.75 -0.18 -11.20
N LYS A 75 -9.43 0.29 -12.42
CA LYS A 75 -8.58 1.48 -12.64
C LYS A 75 -9.08 2.71 -11.87
N SER A 76 -10.40 2.83 -11.69
CA SER A 76 -11.05 3.88 -10.89
C SER A 76 -10.56 3.90 -9.44
N LEU A 77 -10.35 2.73 -8.84
CA LEU A 77 -9.96 2.61 -7.44
C LEU A 77 -8.46 2.91 -7.24
N ILE A 78 -7.62 2.71 -8.26
CA ILE A 78 -6.24 3.24 -8.29
C ILE A 78 -6.25 4.77 -8.25
N TRP A 79 -7.06 5.43 -9.08
CA TRP A 79 -7.19 6.88 -9.09
C TRP A 79 -7.73 7.43 -7.77
N ALA A 80 -8.66 6.71 -7.13
CA ALA A 80 -9.19 7.09 -5.82
C ALA A 80 -8.14 7.10 -4.70
N ILE A 81 -7.07 6.31 -4.82
CA ILE A 81 -5.94 6.30 -3.86
C ILE A 81 -4.85 7.28 -4.29
N LEU A 82 -4.56 7.34 -5.59
CA LEU A 82 -3.48 8.16 -6.15
C LEU A 82 -3.75 9.66 -5.96
N ILE A 83 -5.00 10.11 -6.18
CA ILE A 83 -5.39 11.53 -6.07
C ILE A 83 -5.15 12.06 -4.64
N PRO A 84 -5.66 11.43 -3.56
CA PRO A 84 -5.34 11.85 -2.20
C PRO A 84 -3.85 11.85 -1.90
N CYS A 85 -3.10 10.84 -2.34
CA CYS A 85 -1.65 10.79 -2.11
C CYS A 85 -0.92 11.98 -2.78
N ILE A 86 -1.26 12.29 -4.03
CA ILE A 86 -0.68 13.44 -4.75
C ILE A 86 -1.05 14.74 -4.04
N PHE A 87 -2.31 14.88 -3.61
CA PHE A 87 -2.76 16.06 -2.87
C PHE A 87 -1.97 16.26 -1.57
N VAL A 88 -1.72 15.19 -0.80
CA VAL A 88 -0.92 15.26 0.43
C VAL A 88 0.52 15.68 0.13
N VAL A 89 1.17 15.10 -0.88
CA VAL A 89 2.55 15.49 -1.25
C VAL A 89 2.60 16.95 -1.69
N TRP A 90 1.64 17.38 -2.50
CA TRP A 90 1.53 18.78 -2.92
C TRP A 90 1.32 19.72 -1.73
N LEU A 91 0.44 19.35 -0.79
CA LEU A 91 0.16 20.11 0.43
C LEU A 91 1.42 20.25 1.30
N LEU A 92 2.19 19.17 1.48
CA LEU A 92 3.45 19.20 2.22
C LEU A 92 4.44 20.19 1.58
N ILE A 93 4.60 20.16 0.26
CA ILE A 93 5.48 21.09 -0.46
C ILE A 93 4.99 22.54 -0.31
N ALA A 94 3.68 22.77 -0.43
CA ALA A 94 3.10 24.09 -0.27
C ALA A 94 3.33 24.64 1.14
N LEU A 95 3.09 23.82 2.17
CA LEU A 95 3.27 24.20 3.57
C LEU A 95 4.75 24.45 3.92
N MET A 96 5.67 23.66 3.34
CA MET A 96 7.11 23.90 3.50
C MET A 96 7.56 25.21 2.85
N ARG A 97 7.01 25.56 1.68
CA ARG A 97 7.34 26.82 1.00
C ARG A 97 6.78 28.04 1.74
N GLU A 98 5.51 27.99 2.15
CA GLU A 98 4.85 29.07 2.88
C GLU A 98 5.40 29.20 4.31
N GLY A 99 5.70 28.08 4.97
CA GLY A 99 6.34 28.09 6.28
C GLY A 99 7.77 28.64 6.24
N GLY A 100 8.51 28.35 5.16
CA GLY A 100 9.85 28.90 4.94
C GLY A 100 9.85 30.40 4.67
N SER A 101 8.93 30.90 3.84
CA SER A 101 8.83 32.34 3.54
C SER A 101 8.54 33.18 4.79
N ILE A 102 7.73 32.67 5.72
CA ILE A 102 7.46 33.33 7.01
C ILE A 102 8.72 33.40 7.90
N PHE A 103 9.60 32.41 7.83
CA PHE A 103 10.86 32.40 8.58
C PHE A 103 11.90 33.36 7.99
N ASP A 104 11.94 33.53 6.67
CA ASP A 104 12.86 34.47 5.98
C ASP A 104 12.41 35.94 6.10
N LEU A 105 11.13 36.21 6.40
CA LEU A 105 10.58 37.55 6.60
C LEU A 105 10.85 38.13 8.01
N ARG A 106 11.51 37.39 8.91
CA ARG A 106 11.78 37.76 10.31
C ARG A 106 13.28 37.86 10.59
#